data_AF-A0A4U1C845-F1
#
_entry.id   AF-A0A4U1C845-F1
#
_cell.length_a   1.000
_cell.length_b   1.000
_cell.length_c   1.000
_cell.angle_alpha   90.00
_cell.angle_beta   90.00
_cell.angle_gamma   90.00
#
_symmetry.space_group_name_H-M   'P 1'
#
loop_
_entity.id
_entity.type
_entity.pdbx_description
1 polymer ?
#
loop_
_entity_poly.entity_id
_entity_poly.type
_entity_poly.pdbx_seq_one_letter_code
_entity_poly.pdbx_strand_id
1 'polypeptide(L)'
;MGIIDLWQDEVFSAVNSLVKNAKLSFVSNNCIIDAQNGILVHLIPLINKFNPEDLIALQNKYQNENKQIIHLWEDIWLNKKNQVLIRFKSLFSQNIGFHARKTKIVDLTINDSKVFLESNHLQGYVKAKYAFGLADKSEIIAVATFSDARPMKLKGNDYLSAELVRFASKDGVTVVGGLSKLIKHFSKQIQVNDIMSYADKDWSLGKGYEKLNFLQTAETEPLYFYVNAENLHRYTPHRLPKDILLSFKAQNNLNLDEYLKELNYIKVFNTGNLKYHLYL
;
A
#
# COMPACT_ATOMS: atom_id res chain seq x y z
N MET A 1 1.87 21.08 24.91
CA MET A 1 2.15 19.63 24.82
C MET A 1 0.89 18.99 24.30
N GLY A 2 0.90 18.49 23.07
CA GLY A 2 -0.27 17.79 22.51
C GLY A 2 -0.56 16.56 23.35
N ILE A 3 -1.83 16.34 23.67
CA ILE A 3 -2.29 15.06 24.24
C ILE A 3 -2.04 14.02 23.16
N ILE A 4 -1.38 12.92 23.52
CA ILE A 4 -1.19 11.79 22.61
C ILE A 4 -2.50 11.01 22.58
N ASP A 5 -3.06 10.79 21.39
CA ASP A 5 -4.25 9.96 21.26
C ASP A 5 -3.89 8.50 21.55
N LEU A 6 -4.81 7.74 22.15
CA LEU A 6 -4.57 6.34 22.54
C LEU A 6 -3.97 5.49 21.41
N TRP A 7 -4.46 5.68 20.18
CA TRP A 7 -3.97 4.92 19.02
C TRP A 7 -2.52 5.29 18.64
N GLN A 8 -2.10 6.53 18.86
CA GLN A 8 -0.73 6.96 18.58
C GLN A 8 0.25 6.33 19.58
N ASP A 9 -0.14 6.24 20.85
CA ASP A 9 0.61 5.52 21.88
C ASP A 9 0.70 4.01 21.57
N GLU A 10 -0.38 3.41 21.05
CA GLU A 10 -0.35 2.02 20.59
C GLU A 10 0.64 1.83 19.43
N VAL A 11 0.64 2.73 18.45
CA VAL A 11 1.60 2.67 17.32
C VAL A 11 3.02 2.82 17.85
N PHE A 12 3.27 3.79 18.74
CA PHE A 12 4.60 3.99 19.32
C PHE A 12 5.09 2.77 20.09
N SER A 13 4.21 2.15 20.88
CA SER A 13 4.51 0.90 21.59
C SER A 13 4.81 -0.24 20.63
N ALA A 14 4.04 -0.37 19.54
CA ALA A 14 4.29 -1.37 18.51
C ALA A 14 5.64 -1.14 17.81
N VAL A 15 5.99 0.09 17.44
CA VAL A 15 7.28 0.40 16.83
C VAL A 15 8.42 0.09 17.81
N ASN A 16 8.33 0.51 19.08
CA ASN A 16 9.33 0.20 20.11
C ASN A 16 9.53 -1.30 20.35
N SER A 17 8.50 -2.12 20.16
CA SER A 17 8.65 -3.58 20.26
C SER A 17 9.47 -4.19 19.11
N LEU A 18 9.59 -3.47 17.98
CA LEU A 18 10.26 -3.94 16.77
C LEU A 18 11.66 -3.33 16.57
N VAL A 19 11.92 -2.14 17.12
CA VAL A 19 13.22 -1.45 16.99
C VAL A 19 13.74 -0.98 18.34
N LYS A 20 15.08 -0.95 18.48
CA LYS A 20 15.72 -0.44 19.69
C LYS A 20 15.65 1.09 19.71
N ASN A 21 15.11 1.66 20.78
CA ASN A 21 15.14 3.11 21.07
C ASN A 21 14.36 3.99 20.08
N ALA A 22 13.14 3.60 19.67
CA ALA A 22 12.33 4.51 18.86
C ALA A 22 12.04 5.80 19.66
N LYS A 23 12.01 6.93 18.96
CA LYS A 23 11.78 8.23 19.59
C LYS A 23 10.51 8.86 19.03
N LEU A 24 9.58 9.18 19.92
CA LEU A 24 8.40 9.96 19.57
C LEU A 24 8.72 11.45 19.68
N SER A 25 8.29 12.23 18.70
CA SER A 25 8.48 13.67 18.66
C SER A 25 7.24 14.39 18.16
N PHE A 26 6.99 15.57 18.71
CA PHE A 26 5.94 16.49 18.29
C PHE A 26 6.60 17.77 17.79
N VAL A 27 6.59 17.97 16.48
CA VAL A 27 7.19 19.16 15.86
C VAL A 27 6.11 19.89 15.07
N SER A 28 5.74 21.07 15.58
CA SER A 28 4.58 21.83 15.10
C SER A 28 3.29 21.00 15.24
N ASN A 29 2.71 20.55 14.12
CA ASN A 29 1.50 19.71 14.07
C ASN A 29 1.78 18.24 13.75
N ASN A 30 3.05 17.84 13.60
CA ASN A 30 3.40 16.48 13.18
C ASN A 30 3.74 15.62 14.39
N CYS A 31 3.10 14.45 14.48
CA CYS A 31 3.42 13.40 15.44
C CYS A 31 4.27 12.33 14.73
N ILE A 32 5.58 12.33 14.98
CA ILE A 32 6.53 11.50 14.22
C ILE A 32 7.30 10.58 15.17
N ILE A 33 7.32 9.28 14.82
CA ILE A 33 8.18 8.28 15.43
C ILE A 33 9.42 8.10 14.55
N ASP A 34 10.62 8.33 15.10
CA ASP A 34 11.88 7.97 14.47
C ASP A 34 12.29 6.55 14.91
N ALA A 35 12.28 5.59 13.98
CA ALA A 35 12.63 4.20 14.23
C ALA A 35 14.15 3.94 14.30
N GLN A 36 14.98 4.98 14.20
CA GLN A 36 16.45 4.96 14.30
C GLN A 36 17.16 4.07 13.26
N ASN A 37 16.48 3.73 12.17
CA ASN A 37 17.03 2.92 11.07
C ASN A 37 16.88 3.61 9.70
N GLY A 38 16.66 4.92 9.70
CA GLY A 38 16.36 5.71 8.50
C GLY A 38 14.88 5.71 8.10
N ILE A 39 14.00 5.05 8.85
CA ILE A 39 12.55 5.11 8.68
C ILE A 39 11.91 5.98 9.76
N LEU A 40 11.01 6.86 9.34
CA LEU A 40 10.16 7.69 10.18
C LEU A 40 8.70 7.27 9.95
N VAL A 41 7.86 7.34 10.98
CA VAL A 41 6.42 7.10 10.88
C VAL A 41 5.69 8.36 11.34
N HIS A 42 5.05 9.06 10.41
CA HIS A 42 4.15 10.18 10.67
C HIS A 42 2.74 9.65 10.96
N LEU A 43 2.23 9.95 12.15
CA LEU A 43 0.90 9.56 12.60
C LEU A 43 -0.08 10.68 12.27
N ILE A 44 -1.02 10.40 11.37
CA ILE A 44 -1.97 11.39 10.85
C ILE A 44 -3.38 11.08 11.39
N PRO A 45 -3.89 11.89 12.33
CA PRO A 45 -5.28 11.79 12.78
C PRO A 45 -6.26 12.06 11.65
N LEU A 46 -7.46 11.48 11.68
CA LEU A 46 -8.51 11.75 10.70
C LEU A 46 -8.92 13.23 10.69
N ILE A 47 -8.99 13.84 11.87
CA ILE A 47 -9.26 15.27 12.02
C ILE A 47 -7.91 16.00 12.08
N ASN A 48 -7.51 16.55 10.94
CA ASN A 48 -6.27 17.30 10.79
C ASN A 48 -6.45 18.50 9.85
N LYS A 49 -5.39 19.28 9.66
CA LYS A 49 -5.36 20.45 8.77
C LYS A 49 -4.37 20.31 7.60
N PHE A 50 -3.84 19.12 7.37
CA PHE A 50 -2.87 18.88 6.31
C PHE A 50 -3.55 18.89 4.95
N ASN A 51 -2.85 19.42 3.97
CA ASN A 51 -3.10 19.18 2.55
C ASN A 51 -2.01 18.24 1.97
N PRO A 52 -2.18 17.73 0.74
CA PRO A 52 -1.17 16.87 0.11
C PRO A 52 0.21 17.51 0.00
N GLU A 53 0.28 18.81 -0.29
CA GLU A 53 1.53 19.56 -0.47
C GLU A 53 2.35 19.58 0.83
N ASP A 54 1.70 19.72 1.99
CA ASP A 54 2.35 19.68 3.31
C ASP A 54 3.06 18.34 3.52
N LEU A 55 2.39 17.23 3.23
CA LEU A 55 2.94 15.89 3.42
C LEU A 55 4.04 15.58 2.40
N ILE A 56 3.86 15.98 1.14
CA ILE A 56 4.88 15.83 0.09
C ILE A 56 6.14 16.65 0.44
N ALA A 57 5.97 17.88 0.93
CA ALA A 57 7.10 18.70 1.39
C ALA A 57 7.86 18.03 2.54
N LEU A 58 7.13 17.40 3.47
CA LEU A 58 7.72 16.64 4.57
C LEU A 58 8.48 15.40 4.08
N GLN A 59 7.95 14.68 3.07
CA GLN A 59 8.64 13.57 2.41
C GLN A 59 9.96 14.03 1.79
N ASN A 60 9.92 15.09 0.98
CA ASN A 60 11.09 15.63 0.30
C ASN A 60 12.16 16.09 1.29
N LYS A 61 11.76 16.74 2.39
CA LYS A 61 12.68 17.15 3.47
C LYS A 61 13.45 15.94 4.00
N TYR A 62 12.75 14.89 4.43
CA TYR A 62 13.42 13.73 5.03
C TYR A 62 14.16 12.87 4.01
N GLN A 63 13.70 12.83 2.76
CA GLN A 63 14.43 12.17 1.69
C GLN A 63 15.78 12.83 1.42
N ASN A 64 15.87 14.17 1.48
CA ASN A 64 17.15 14.90 1.40
C ASN A 64 18.08 14.59 2.58
N GLU A 65 17.54 14.16 3.72
CA GLU A 65 18.29 13.67 4.88
C GLU A 65 18.58 12.16 4.81
N ASN A 66 18.37 11.52 3.64
CA ASN A 66 18.49 10.07 3.42
C ASN A 66 17.57 9.21 4.31
N LYS A 67 16.46 9.79 4.79
CA LYS A 67 15.42 9.09 5.55
C LYS A 67 14.17 8.90 4.70
N GLN A 68 13.40 7.85 4.98
CA GLN A 68 12.07 7.65 4.42
C GLN A 68 11.04 7.92 5.51
N ILE A 69 10.03 8.73 5.21
CA ILE A 69 8.88 8.92 6.09
C ILE A 69 7.66 8.19 5.54
N ILE A 70 6.97 7.47 6.42
CA ILE A 70 5.72 6.77 6.17
C ILE A 70 4.59 7.64 6.72
N HIS A 71 3.52 7.81 5.94
CA HIS A 71 2.30 8.48 6.37
C HIS A 71 1.28 7.42 6.80
N LEU A 72 1.17 7.21 8.11
CA LEU A 72 0.20 6.28 8.68
C LEU A 72 -1.03 7.06 9.15
N TRP A 73 -2.13 6.88 8.42
CA TRP A 73 -3.42 7.41 8.78
C TRP A 73 -4.09 6.59 9.89
N GLU A 74 -4.80 7.27 10.78
CA GLU A 74 -5.54 6.69 11.91
C GLU A 74 -6.50 5.57 11.50
N ASP A 75 -7.33 5.76 10.45
CA ASP A 75 -8.27 4.75 9.97
C ASP A 75 -7.55 3.47 9.51
N ILE A 76 -6.37 3.61 8.92
CA ILE A 76 -5.56 2.48 8.47
C ILE A 76 -5.02 1.70 9.68
N TRP A 77 -4.56 2.38 10.73
CA TRP A 77 -4.15 1.70 11.95
C TRP A 77 -5.32 0.96 12.61
N LEU A 78 -6.44 1.65 12.82
CA LEU A 78 -7.58 1.10 13.55
C LEU A 78 -8.24 -0.08 12.81
N ASN A 79 -8.32 -0.04 11.47
CA ASN A 79 -8.93 -1.13 10.69
C ASN A 79 -7.96 -2.20 10.19
N LYS A 80 -6.66 -1.89 10.06
CA LYS A 80 -5.67 -2.77 9.42
C LYS A 80 -4.40 -2.94 10.27
N LYS A 81 -4.53 -2.85 11.60
CA LYS A 81 -3.43 -3.00 12.57
C LYS A 81 -2.49 -4.15 12.26
N ASN A 82 -3.02 -5.35 12.03
CA ASN A 82 -2.21 -6.54 11.74
C ASN A 82 -1.38 -6.38 10.46
N GLN A 83 -1.98 -5.87 9.38
CA GLN A 83 -1.27 -5.66 8.12
C GLN A 83 -0.24 -4.53 8.21
N VAL A 84 -0.52 -3.48 9.01
CA VAL A 84 0.46 -2.43 9.33
C VAL A 84 1.66 -3.02 10.06
N LEU A 85 1.43 -3.88 11.07
CA LEU A 85 2.50 -4.56 11.80
C LEU A 85 3.36 -5.44 10.89
N ILE A 86 2.75 -6.17 9.95
CA ILE A 86 3.48 -6.96 8.94
C ILE A 86 4.40 -6.06 8.10
N ARG A 87 3.89 -4.91 7.65
CA ARG A 87 4.71 -3.93 6.90
C ARG A 87 5.83 -3.36 7.74
N PHE A 88 5.58 -3.02 9.00
CA PHE A 88 6.60 -2.53 9.93
C PHE A 88 7.71 -3.55 10.13
N LYS A 89 7.40 -4.83 10.34
CA LYS A 89 8.43 -5.88 10.42
C LYS A 89 9.30 -5.92 9.17
N SER A 90 8.72 -5.76 7.98
CA SER A 90 9.49 -5.67 6.74
C SER A 90 10.36 -4.40 6.65
N LEU A 91 9.80 -3.23 7.00
CA LEU A 91 10.51 -1.93 6.92
C LEU A 91 11.63 -1.82 7.96
N PHE A 92 11.47 -2.47 9.11
CA PHE A 92 12.42 -2.48 10.22
C PHE A 92 13.37 -3.69 10.19
N SER A 93 13.39 -4.44 9.08
CA SER A 93 14.27 -5.60 8.89
C SER A 93 14.12 -6.69 9.96
N GLN A 94 12.92 -6.90 10.48
CA GLN A 94 12.59 -7.91 11.50
C GLN A 94 12.14 -9.25 10.89
N ASN A 95 11.93 -9.31 9.57
CA ASN A 95 11.52 -10.53 8.89
C ASN A 95 12.67 -11.54 8.75
N ILE A 96 12.32 -12.82 8.79
CA ILE A 96 13.23 -13.93 8.46
C ILE A 96 13.32 -14.08 6.94
N GLY A 97 14.56 -14.19 6.45
CA GLY A 97 14.84 -14.34 5.02
C GLY A 97 14.70 -15.78 4.51
N PHE A 98 13.90 -15.97 3.46
CA PHE A 98 13.77 -17.23 2.72
C PHE A 98 14.24 -17.05 1.28
N HIS A 99 15.09 -17.95 0.78
CA HIS A 99 15.51 -17.87 -0.62
C HIS A 99 14.48 -18.52 -1.54
N ALA A 100 13.97 -17.76 -2.52
CA ALA A 100 12.98 -18.23 -3.48
C ALA A 100 13.42 -19.48 -4.28
N ARG A 101 14.73 -19.75 -4.42
CA ARG A 101 15.23 -20.97 -5.07
C ARG A 101 14.81 -22.26 -4.36
N LYS A 102 14.52 -22.20 -3.06
CA LYS A 102 14.09 -23.36 -2.25
C LYS A 102 12.57 -23.59 -2.27
N THR A 103 11.79 -22.63 -2.78
CA THR A 103 10.34 -22.73 -2.82
C THR A 103 9.85 -23.41 -4.09
N LYS A 104 8.61 -23.89 -4.07
CA LYS A 104 7.88 -24.33 -5.27
C LYS A 104 6.90 -23.26 -5.71
N ILE A 105 6.70 -23.11 -7.02
CA ILE A 105 5.63 -22.25 -7.54
C ILE A 105 4.35 -23.07 -7.58
N VAL A 106 3.24 -22.48 -7.18
CA VAL A 106 1.92 -23.09 -7.26
C VAL A 106 0.90 -22.09 -7.83
N ASP A 107 -0.03 -22.59 -8.64
CA ASP A 107 -1.21 -21.83 -9.01
C ASP A 107 -2.17 -21.79 -7.82
N LEU A 108 -2.76 -20.61 -7.58
CA LEU A 108 -3.67 -20.43 -6.46
C LEU A 108 -5.11 -20.30 -6.93
N THR A 109 -6.02 -20.90 -6.18
CA THR A 109 -7.44 -20.62 -6.38
C THR A 109 -7.77 -19.18 -5.99
N ILE A 110 -8.93 -18.69 -6.44
CA ILE A 110 -9.47 -17.41 -5.99
C ILE A 110 -9.58 -17.37 -4.46
N ASN A 111 -9.99 -18.47 -3.84
CA ASN A 111 -10.15 -18.54 -2.40
C ASN A 111 -8.80 -18.46 -1.67
N ASP A 112 -7.80 -19.23 -2.10
CA ASP A 112 -6.48 -19.25 -1.45
C ASP A 112 -5.79 -17.89 -1.54
N SER A 113 -5.82 -17.28 -2.72
CA SER A 113 -5.27 -15.94 -2.93
C SER A 113 -6.02 -14.87 -2.12
N LYS A 114 -7.35 -14.98 -1.98
CA LYS A 114 -8.14 -14.08 -1.13
C LYS A 114 -7.77 -14.21 0.33
N VAL A 115 -7.76 -15.42 0.89
CA VAL A 115 -7.41 -15.67 2.29
C VAL A 115 -6.01 -15.14 2.61
N PHE A 116 -5.04 -15.40 1.73
CA PHE A 116 -3.67 -14.94 1.92
C PHE A 116 -3.54 -13.41 1.86
N LEU A 117 -4.13 -12.76 0.84
CA LEU A 117 -3.97 -11.32 0.64
C LEU A 117 -4.76 -10.49 1.64
N GLU A 118 -5.94 -10.93 2.08
CA GLU A 118 -6.68 -10.24 3.15
C GLU A 118 -5.90 -10.22 4.47
N SER A 119 -5.15 -11.28 4.76
CA SER A 119 -4.37 -11.39 5.99
C SER A 119 -3.01 -10.70 5.92
N ASN A 120 -2.34 -10.69 4.76
CA ASN A 120 -0.94 -10.26 4.64
C ASN A 120 -0.70 -8.98 3.84
N HIS A 121 -1.66 -8.52 3.03
CA HIS A 121 -1.50 -7.32 2.22
C HIS A 121 -2.31 -6.14 2.80
N LEU A 122 -1.70 -4.97 2.95
CA LEU A 122 -2.35 -3.78 3.53
C LEU A 122 -3.66 -3.40 2.84
N GLN A 123 -3.67 -3.45 1.50
CA GLN A 123 -4.85 -3.17 0.69
C GLN A 123 -5.79 -4.38 0.51
N GLY A 124 -5.52 -5.48 1.20
CA GLY A 124 -6.32 -6.71 1.12
C GLY A 124 -6.34 -7.36 -0.26
N TYR A 125 -7.36 -8.20 -0.48
CA TYR A 125 -7.57 -8.88 -1.74
C TYR A 125 -8.27 -7.97 -2.76
N VAL A 126 -7.89 -8.13 -4.02
CA VAL A 126 -8.65 -7.63 -5.17
C VAL A 126 -8.67 -8.73 -6.22
N LYS A 127 -9.78 -8.83 -6.95
CA LYS A 127 -9.91 -9.80 -8.03
C LYS A 127 -8.83 -9.55 -9.09
N ALA A 128 -8.06 -10.59 -9.38
CA ALA A 128 -7.04 -10.63 -10.41
C ALA A 128 -7.28 -11.85 -11.32
N LYS A 129 -6.69 -11.83 -12.51
CA LYS A 129 -6.87 -12.92 -13.49
C LYS A 129 -5.99 -14.12 -13.14
N TYR A 130 -4.75 -13.85 -12.73
CA TYR A 130 -3.76 -14.87 -12.39
C TYR A 130 -3.30 -14.68 -10.95
N ALA A 131 -3.11 -15.78 -10.23
CA ALA A 131 -2.63 -15.78 -8.85
C ALA A 131 -1.63 -16.93 -8.67
N PHE A 132 -0.40 -16.59 -8.26
CA PHE A 132 0.67 -17.55 -8.07
C PHE A 132 1.25 -17.42 -6.66
N GLY A 133 1.57 -18.56 -6.06
CA GLY A 133 2.17 -18.67 -4.74
C GLY A 133 3.59 -19.21 -4.79
N LEU A 134 4.36 -18.91 -3.75
CA LEU A 134 5.60 -19.62 -3.40
C LEU A 134 5.32 -20.47 -2.17
N ALA A 135 5.51 -21.78 -2.30
CA ALA A 135 5.33 -22.76 -1.24
C ALA A 135 6.67 -23.24 -0.67
N ASP A 136 6.78 -23.33 0.66
CA ASP A 136 7.80 -24.11 1.36
C ASP A 136 7.12 -25.23 2.16
N LYS A 137 7.51 -26.49 1.91
CA LYS A 137 6.93 -27.69 2.57
C LYS A 137 5.38 -27.66 2.70
N SER A 138 4.69 -27.30 1.62
CA SER A 138 3.23 -27.16 1.50
C SER A 138 2.60 -25.89 2.09
N GLU A 139 3.38 -25.02 2.73
CA GLU A 139 2.90 -23.72 3.21
C GLU A 139 3.15 -22.62 2.19
N ILE A 140 2.12 -21.83 1.87
CA ILE A 140 2.27 -20.62 1.05
C ILE A 140 2.92 -19.51 1.88
N ILE A 141 4.07 -19.04 1.43
CA ILE A 141 4.86 -18.00 2.12
C ILE A 141 4.94 -16.67 1.35
N ALA A 142 4.53 -16.64 0.08
CA ALA A 142 4.35 -15.42 -0.68
C ALA A 142 3.35 -15.63 -1.82
N VAL A 143 2.66 -14.55 -2.21
CA VAL A 143 1.65 -14.52 -3.28
C VAL A 143 1.86 -13.31 -4.16
N ALA A 144 1.81 -13.50 -5.48
CA ALA A 144 1.68 -12.43 -6.47
C ALA A 144 0.41 -12.65 -7.30
N THR A 145 -0.26 -11.55 -7.64
CA THR A 145 -1.44 -11.59 -8.52
C THR A 145 -1.27 -10.62 -9.68
N PHE A 146 -1.76 -11.03 -10.85
CA PHE A 146 -1.59 -10.31 -12.10
C PHE A 146 -2.94 -10.09 -12.80
N SER A 147 -3.08 -8.95 -13.46
CA SER A 147 -4.23 -8.68 -14.32
C SER A 147 -4.20 -9.56 -15.56
N ASP A 148 -5.27 -9.51 -16.34
CA ASP A 148 -5.21 -9.99 -17.71
C ASP A 148 -4.32 -9.07 -18.57
N ALA A 149 -3.83 -9.59 -19.69
CA ALA A 149 -3.14 -8.77 -20.69
C ALA A 149 -4.12 -7.80 -21.34
N ARG A 150 -3.70 -6.56 -21.55
CA ARG A 150 -4.52 -5.50 -22.14
C ARG A 150 -3.78 -4.81 -23.30
N PRO A 151 -4.45 -4.60 -24.45
CA PRO A 151 -3.91 -3.79 -25.54
C PRO A 151 -3.70 -2.35 -25.12
N MET A 152 -2.51 -1.82 -25.35
CA MET A 152 -2.13 -0.45 -25.07
C MET A 152 -2.08 0.34 -26.37
N LYS A 153 -3.26 0.79 -26.85
CA LYS A 153 -3.42 1.45 -28.15
C LYS A 153 -2.44 2.62 -28.39
N LEU A 154 -2.12 3.37 -27.33
CA LEU A 154 -1.18 4.49 -27.39
C LEU A 154 0.29 4.08 -27.57
N LYS A 155 0.64 2.80 -27.34
CA LYS A 155 1.98 2.23 -27.49
C LYS A 155 2.14 1.38 -28.77
N GLY A 156 1.10 1.25 -29.58
CA GLY A 156 1.10 0.46 -30.82
C GLY A 156 -0.01 -0.60 -30.87
N ASN A 157 -0.28 -1.13 -32.06
CA ASN A 157 -1.39 -2.05 -32.30
C ASN A 157 -1.22 -3.41 -31.60
N ASP A 158 0.02 -3.91 -31.51
CA ASP A 158 0.34 -5.22 -30.93
C ASP A 158 0.94 -5.12 -29.52
N TYR A 159 0.86 -3.95 -28.90
CA TYR A 159 1.43 -3.73 -27.58
C TYR A 159 0.48 -4.24 -26.49
N LEU A 160 0.92 -5.23 -25.73
CA LEU A 160 0.22 -5.79 -24.57
C LEU A 160 0.93 -5.42 -23.27
N SER A 161 0.15 -5.00 -22.28
CA SER A 161 0.62 -4.77 -20.92
C SER A 161 -0.22 -5.57 -19.93
N ALA A 162 0.40 -6.02 -18.84
CA ALA A 162 -0.31 -6.55 -17.69
C ALA A 162 0.07 -5.76 -16.42
N GLU A 163 -0.75 -5.85 -15.38
CA GLU A 163 -0.48 -5.23 -14.09
C GLU A 163 -0.05 -6.30 -13.07
N LEU A 164 1.04 -6.06 -12.35
CA LEU A 164 1.28 -6.70 -11.05
C LEU A 164 0.38 -6.01 -10.03
N VAL A 165 -0.72 -6.68 -9.69
CA VAL A 165 -1.82 -6.09 -8.90
C VAL A 165 -1.48 -6.12 -7.40
N ARG A 166 -0.95 -7.24 -6.91
CA ARG A 166 -0.55 -7.43 -5.50
C ARG A 166 0.66 -8.32 -5.40
N PHE A 167 1.53 -8.02 -4.44
CA PHE A 167 2.54 -8.94 -3.95
C PHE A 167 2.62 -8.83 -2.42
N ALA A 168 2.56 -9.95 -1.73
CA ALA A 168 2.76 -10.01 -0.29
C ALA A 168 3.54 -11.28 0.07
N SER A 169 4.35 -11.19 1.12
CA SER A 169 4.86 -12.34 1.85
C SER A 169 4.07 -12.54 3.14
N LYS A 170 4.15 -13.75 3.69
CA LYS A 170 3.55 -14.07 4.98
C LYS A 170 4.15 -13.18 6.08
N ASP A 171 3.38 -12.90 7.13
CA ASP A 171 3.88 -12.22 8.34
C ASP A 171 5.23 -12.81 8.81
N GLY A 172 6.18 -11.93 9.11
CA GLY A 172 7.52 -12.29 9.59
C GLY A 172 8.44 -12.88 8.52
N VAL A 173 8.03 -12.94 7.24
CA VAL A 173 8.81 -13.56 6.16
C VAL A 173 9.18 -12.55 5.09
N THR A 174 10.44 -12.60 4.64
CA THR A 174 10.90 -11.96 3.41
C THR A 174 11.40 -13.03 2.45
N VAL A 175 10.75 -13.18 1.30
CA VAL A 175 11.19 -14.15 0.27
C VAL A 175 12.14 -13.46 -0.72
N VAL A 176 13.45 -13.62 -0.49
CA VAL A 176 14.52 -13.06 -1.32
C VAL A 176 14.45 -13.65 -2.74
N GLY A 177 14.25 -12.78 -3.74
CA GLY A 177 14.03 -13.17 -5.13
C GLY A 177 12.62 -13.69 -5.42
N GLY A 178 11.70 -13.63 -4.45
CA GLY A 178 10.36 -14.19 -4.54
C GLY A 178 9.53 -13.55 -5.65
N LEU A 179 9.41 -12.23 -5.63
CA LEU A 179 8.66 -11.49 -6.67
C LEU A 179 9.28 -11.70 -8.06
N SER A 180 10.61 -11.64 -8.20
CA SER A 180 11.29 -11.91 -9.48
C SER A 180 10.96 -13.30 -10.03
N LYS A 181 10.94 -14.33 -9.16
CA LYS A 181 10.59 -15.70 -9.54
C LYS A 181 9.15 -15.81 -10.03
N LEU A 182 8.21 -15.15 -9.37
CA LEU A 182 6.79 -15.15 -9.76
C LEU A 182 6.55 -14.35 -11.06
N ILE A 183 7.21 -13.20 -11.24
CA ILE A 183 7.18 -12.43 -12.49
C ILE A 183 7.69 -13.29 -13.65
N LYS A 184 8.87 -13.91 -13.50
CA LYS A 184 9.43 -14.79 -14.53
C LYS A 184 8.51 -15.96 -14.88
N HIS A 185 7.76 -16.47 -13.91
CA HIS A 185 6.80 -17.54 -14.15
C HIS A 185 5.58 -17.03 -14.94
N PHE A 186 5.02 -15.89 -14.54
CA PHE A 186 3.94 -15.23 -15.27
C PHE A 186 4.34 -14.91 -16.72
N SER A 187 5.50 -14.28 -16.94
CA SER A 187 5.99 -13.89 -18.28
C SER A 187 6.27 -15.07 -19.22
N LYS A 188 6.45 -16.29 -18.69
CA LYS A 188 6.58 -17.51 -19.51
C LYS A 188 5.25 -18.04 -20.01
N GLN A 189 4.17 -17.74 -19.29
CA GLN A 189 2.82 -18.19 -19.63
C GLN A 189 2.07 -17.16 -20.45
N ILE A 190 2.24 -15.88 -20.10
CA ILE A 190 1.49 -14.77 -20.66
C ILE A 190 2.48 -13.82 -21.33
N GLN A 191 2.41 -13.75 -22.67
CA GLN A 191 3.26 -12.86 -23.45
C GLN A 191 2.71 -11.43 -23.37
N VAL A 192 3.48 -10.54 -22.74
CA VAL A 192 3.22 -9.10 -22.68
C VAL A 192 4.52 -8.35 -22.93
N ASN A 193 4.43 -7.11 -23.42
CA ASN A 193 5.58 -6.25 -23.66
C ASN A 193 6.07 -5.57 -22.38
N ASP A 194 5.16 -5.29 -21.45
CA ASP A 194 5.51 -4.77 -20.13
C ASP A 194 4.60 -5.29 -19.02
N ILE A 195 5.12 -5.24 -17.79
CA ILE A 195 4.33 -5.37 -16.57
C ILE A 195 4.38 -4.03 -15.84
N MET A 196 3.22 -3.42 -15.60
CA MET A 196 3.11 -2.21 -14.82
C MET A 196 2.73 -2.49 -13.36
N SER A 197 3.09 -1.58 -12.46
CA SER A 197 2.60 -1.58 -11.08
C SER A 197 2.68 -0.18 -10.47
N TYR A 198 2.08 -0.03 -9.29
CA TYR A 198 2.04 1.22 -8.54
C TYR A 198 2.62 1.01 -7.14
N ALA A 199 3.36 2.01 -6.64
CA ALA A 199 3.79 2.08 -5.25
C ALA A 199 3.16 3.31 -4.58
N ASP A 200 2.41 3.09 -3.50
CA ASP A 200 1.81 4.17 -2.71
C ASP A 200 2.91 4.98 -2.01
N LYS A 201 2.96 6.29 -2.29
CA LYS A 201 3.99 7.20 -1.77
C LYS A 201 3.90 7.36 -0.26
N ASP A 202 2.73 7.16 0.34
CA ASP A 202 2.57 7.15 1.81
C ASP A 202 3.41 6.04 2.47
N TRP A 203 3.80 5.01 1.71
CA TRP A 203 4.45 3.83 2.24
C TRP A 203 5.78 3.45 1.60
N SER A 204 6.16 4.07 0.48
CA SER A 204 7.28 3.59 -0.31
C SER A 204 7.97 4.68 -1.13
N LEU A 205 9.30 4.60 -1.17
CA LEU A 205 10.13 5.28 -2.16
C LEU A 205 10.42 4.39 -3.39
N GLY A 206 9.71 3.27 -3.54
CA GLY A 206 9.80 2.43 -4.74
C GLY A 206 11.07 1.59 -4.94
N LYS A 207 12.06 1.70 -4.04
CA LYS A 207 13.34 0.93 -4.04
C LYS A 207 13.21 -0.58 -4.29
N GLY A 208 12.09 -1.19 -3.90
CA GLY A 208 11.83 -2.62 -4.14
C GLY A 208 11.62 -2.95 -5.63
N TYR A 209 10.95 -2.05 -6.37
CA TYR A 209 10.72 -2.18 -7.80
C TYR A 209 12.00 -1.91 -8.61
N GLU A 210 12.77 -0.90 -8.23
CA GLU A 210 14.04 -0.54 -8.89
C GLU A 210 15.03 -1.70 -8.88
N LYS A 211 15.15 -2.42 -7.75
CA LYS A 211 15.99 -3.63 -7.64
C LYS A 211 15.58 -4.77 -8.57
N LEU A 212 14.36 -4.73 -9.09
CA LEU A 212 13.81 -5.70 -10.04
C LEU A 212 13.81 -5.17 -11.48
N ASN A 213 14.56 -4.09 -11.75
CA ASN A 213 14.65 -3.41 -13.04
C ASN A 213 13.34 -2.81 -13.54
N PHE A 214 12.39 -2.55 -12.65
CA PHE A 214 11.27 -1.68 -13.01
C PHE A 214 11.79 -0.24 -13.14
N LEU A 215 11.36 0.43 -14.21
CA LEU A 215 11.61 1.84 -14.45
C LEU A 215 10.44 2.65 -13.90
N GLN A 216 10.72 3.66 -13.07
CA GLN A 216 9.72 4.66 -12.71
C GLN A 216 9.43 5.49 -13.95
N THR A 217 8.17 5.56 -14.35
CA THR A 217 7.73 6.20 -15.60
C THR A 217 6.83 7.40 -15.39
N ALA A 218 6.21 7.51 -14.23
CA ALA A 218 5.37 8.63 -13.84
C ALA A 218 5.18 8.66 -12.33
N GLU A 219 4.70 9.79 -11.83
CA GLU A 219 4.03 9.90 -10.53
C GLU A 219 2.58 10.30 -10.77
N THR A 220 1.67 9.80 -9.95
CA THR A 220 0.27 10.24 -9.96
C THR A 220 0.07 11.35 -8.95
N GLU A 221 -0.88 12.24 -9.25
CA GLU A 221 -1.40 13.19 -8.28
C GLU A 221 -1.95 12.49 -7.01
N PRO A 222 -2.03 13.22 -5.89
CA PRO A 222 -2.73 12.80 -4.68
C PRO A 222 -4.12 12.21 -4.98
N LEU A 223 -4.43 11.06 -4.37
CA LEU A 223 -5.75 10.47 -4.44
C LEU A 223 -6.54 10.82 -3.19
N TYR A 224 -7.76 11.31 -3.37
CA TYR A 224 -8.68 11.57 -2.28
C TYR A 224 -9.56 10.35 -2.00
N PHE A 225 -9.87 10.17 -0.72
CA PHE A 225 -10.73 9.12 -0.20
C PHE A 225 -11.74 9.72 0.78
N TYR A 226 -12.80 8.96 1.05
CA TYR A 226 -13.79 9.29 2.07
C TYR A 226 -13.83 8.16 3.10
N VAL A 227 -13.55 8.49 4.35
CA VAL A 227 -13.61 7.58 5.50
C VAL A 227 -14.96 7.77 6.18
N ASN A 228 -15.76 6.72 6.28
CA ASN A 228 -16.97 6.76 7.10
C ASN A 228 -16.56 6.85 8.59
N ALA A 229 -16.98 7.89 9.32
CA ALA A 229 -16.51 8.10 10.69
C ALA A 229 -17.01 7.04 11.70
N GLU A 230 -18.08 6.30 11.39
CA GLU A 230 -18.67 5.31 12.29
C GLU A 230 -17.92 3.96 12.24
N ASN A 231 -17.54 3.51 11.04
CA ASN A 231 -16.87 2.21 10.83
C ASN A 231 -15.44 2.33 10.30
N LEU A 232 -14.96 3.56 10.11
CA LEU A 232 -13.62 3.89 9.63
C LEU A 232 -13.29 3.32 8.23
N HIS A 233 -14.29 2.84 7.49
CA HIS A 233 -14.05 2.26 6.17
C HIS A 233 -13.75 3.36 5.16
N ARG A 234 -12.64 3.18 4.44
CA ARG A 234 -12.13 4.12 3.43
C ARG A 234 -12.64 3.75 2.04
N TYR A 235 -13.28 4.70 1.37
CA TYR A 235 -13.79 4.54 0.00
C TYR A 235 -13.07 5.48 -0.98
N THR A 236 -12.81 5.00 -2.19
CA THR A 236 -12.53 5.89 -3.32
C THR A 236 -13.84 6.50 -3.82
N PRO A 237 -13.83 7.71 -4.43
CA PRO A 237 -15.06 8.36 -4.90
C PRO A 237 -15.92 7.47 -5.80
N HIS A 238 -15.29 6.67 -6.66
CA HIS A 238 -15.96 5.77 -7.61
C HIS A 238 -16.38 4.41 -7.01
N ARG A 239 -16.09 4.15 -5.72
CA ARG A 239 -16.46 2.91 -5.01
C ARG A 239 -17.29 3.17 -3.75
N LEU A 240 -17.86 4.37 -3.62
CA LEU A 240 -18.83 4.65 -2.57
C LEU A 240 -20.03 3.68 -2.65
N PRO A 241 -20.69 3.38 -1.52
CA PRO A 241 -21.91 2.58 -1.50
C PRO A 241 -22.96 3.09 -2.50
N LYS A 242 -23.66 2.15 -3.15
CA LYS A 242 -24.58 2.47 -4.27
C LYS A 242 -25.74 3.34 -3.82
N ASP A 243 -26.29 3.07 -2.65
CA ASP A 243 -27.35 3.81 -1.98
C ASP A 243 -26.94 5.27 -1.71
N ILE A 244 -25.70 5.49 -1.26
CA ILE A 244 -25.14 6.84 -1.08
C ILE A 244 -25.01 7.56 -2.43
N LEU A 245 -24.47 6.89 -3.46
CA LEU A 245 -24.33 7.48 -4.79
C LEU A 245 -25.69 7.81 -5.45
N LEU A 246 -26.72 6.99 -5.23
CA LEU A 246 -28.07 7.24 -5.72
C LEU A 246 -28.69 8.43 -4.99
N SER A 247 -28.57 8.48 -3.66
CA SER A 247 -29.10 9.58 -2.84
C SER A 247 -28.40 10.91 -3.15
N PHE A 248 -27.08 10.89 -3.36
CA PHE A 248 -26.30 12.05 -3.83
C PHE A 248 -26.80 12.59 -5.17
N LYS A 249 -27.13 11.72 -6.13
CA LYS A 249 -27.66 12.15 -7.44
C LYS A 249 -29.07 12.71 -7.34
N ALA A 250 -29.88 12.21 -6.40
CA ALA A 250 -31.27 12.62 -6.23
C ALA A 250 -31.42 14.02 -5.61
N GLN A 251 -30.54 14.39 -4.67
CA GLN A 251 -30.65 15.66 -3.96
C GLN A 251 -30.32 16.90 -4.82
N ASN A 252 -29.39 16.77 -5.79
CA ASN A 252 -29.02 17.79 -6.78
C ASN A 252 -28.78 19.24 -6.27
N ASN A 253 -28.31 19.39 -5.03
CA ASN A 253 -28.08 20.66 -4.34
C ASN A 253 -26.62 20.82 -3.88
N LEU A 254 -26.11 19.85 -3.13
CA LEU A 254 -24.74 19.81 -2.62
C LEU A 254 -23.77 19.16 -3.61
N ASN A 255 -22.50 19.58 -3.57
CA ASN A 255 -21.43 18.81 -4.20
C ASN A 255 -21.09 17.56 -3.36
N LEU A 256 -20.30 16.64 -3.93
CA LEU A 256 -20.05 15.34 -3.28
C LEU A 256 -19.37 15.48 -1.91
N ASP A 257 -18.42 16.41 -1.77
CA ASP A 257 -17.70 16.61 -0.51
C ASP A 257 -18.62 17.13 0.60
N GLU A 258 -19.47 18.10 0.28
CA GLU A 258 -20.45 18.67 1.20
C GLU A 258 -21.48 17.62 1.61
N TYR A 259 -22.02 16.88 0.64
CA TYR A 259 -23.00 15.83 0.89
C TYR A 259 -22.44 14.72 1.80
N LEU A 260 -21.22 14.26 1.52
CA LEU A 260 -20.58 13.22 2.33
C LEU A 260 -20.22 13.72 3.73
N LYS A 261 -19.86 15.00 3.88
CA LYS A 261 -19.64 15.62 5.19
C LYS A 261 -20.90 15.61 6.04
N GLU A 262 -22.08 15.87 5.47
CA GLU A 262 -23.36 15.75 6.19
C GLU A 262 -23.66 14.31 6.63
N LEU A 263 -23.14 13.32 5.89
CA LEU A 263 -23.22 11.90 6.24
C LEU A 263 -22.08 11.42 7.15
N ASN A 264 -21.36 12.34 7.81
CA ASN A 264 -20.22 12.04 8.69
C ASN A 264 -19.08 11.27 7.99
N TYR A 265 -18.84 11.52 6.71
CA TYR A 265 -17.62 11.09 6.05
C TYR A 265 -16.52 12.15 6.19
N ILE A 266 -15.31 11.67 6.45
CA ILE A 266 -14.10 12.48 6.56
C ILE A 266 -13.30 12.32 5.27
N LYS A 267 -13.03 13.45 4.61
CA LYS A 267 -12.19 13.46 3.41
C LYS A 267 -10.72 13.36 3.82
N VAL A 268 -10.03 12.35 3.29
CA VAL A 268 -8.59 12.12 3.49
C VAL A 268 -7.92 11.95 2.12
N PHE A 269 -6.60 11.83 2.10
CA PHE A 269 -5.86 11.65 0.86
C PHE A 269 -4.63 10.75 1.06
N ASN A 270 -3.99 10.36 -0.03
CA ASN A 270 -2.59 9.92 0.00
C ASN A 270 -1.72 10.91 -0.79
N THR A 271 -0.41 10.74 -0.72
CA THR A 271 0.58 11.58 -1.43
C THR A 271 0.82 11.18 -2.89
N GLY A 272 -0.12 10.44 -3.49
CA GLY A 272 -0.03 9.91 -4.86
C GLY A 272 0.66 8.55 -4.94
N ASN A 273 1.03 8.14 -6.14
CA ASN A 273 1.69 6.85 -6.38
C ASN A 273 2.85 7.00 -7.37
N LEU A 274 3.90 6.20 -7.18
CA LEU A 274 4.95 6.00 -8.16
C LEU A 274 4.49 4.93 -9.16
N LYS A 275 4.51 5.24 -10.45
CA LYS A 275 4.15 4.31 -11.52
C LYS A 275 5.38 3.67 -12.12
N TYR A 276 5.40 2.34 -12.10
CA TYR A 276 6.52 1.52 -12.55
C TYR A 276 6.16 0.67 -13.77
N HIS A 277 7.13 0.48 -14.67
CA HIS A 277 7.05 -0.50 -15.75
C HIS A 277 8.30 -1.39 -15.76
N LEU A 278 8.10 -2.70 -15.87
CA LEU A 278 9.13 -3.67 -16.22
C LEU A 278 8.92 -4.08 -17.67
N TYR A 279 9.84 -3.68 -18.53
CA TYR A 279 9.85 -4.09 -19.95
C TYR A 279 10.46 -5.49 -20.07
N LEU A 280 9.80 -6.37 -20.83
CA LEU A 280 10.14 -7.80 -20.96
C LEU A 280 10.83 -8.11 -22.29
#